data_AF-A0A7K5EW37-F1
#
_entry.id   AF-A0A7K5EW37-F1
#
_cell.length_a   1.000
_cell.length_b   1.000
_cell.length_c   1.000
_cell.angle_alpha   90.00
_cell.angle_beta   90.00
_cell.angle_gamma   90.00
#
_symmetry.space_group_name_H-M   'P 1'
#
loop_
_entity.id
_entity.type
_entity.pdbx_description
1 polymer ?
#
loop_
_entity_poly.entity_id
_entity_poly.type
_entity_poly.pdbx_seq_one_letter_code
_entity_poly.pdbx_strand_id
1 'polypeptide(L)'
;DPATAAGQEGDEPPKEEPWETTLKTTTIDIEAGEFRGHRVSLWDLLHCRYIPEENRKELLELYGAGELTLEQVKTVVSTIVSR
;
A
#
# COMPACT_ATOMS: atom_id res chain seq x y z
N ASP A 1 4.21 -42.32 21.22
CA ASP A 1 3.42 -41.10 21.42
C ASP A 1 3.28 -40.75 22.89
N PRO A 2 3.30 -39.46 23.27
CA PRO A 2 2.64 -38.37 22.53
C PRO A 2 3.45 -37.09 22.24
N ALA A 3 3.10 -36.49 21.09
CA ALA A 3 2.72 -35.09 20.88
C ALA A 3 3.70 -33.93 21.17
N THR A 4 4.06 -33.29 20.04
CA THR A 4 3.93 -31.85 19.75
C THR A 4 4.88 -30.85 20.42
N ALA A 5 5.70 -30.25 19.58
CA ALA A 5 5.69 -28.80 19.42
C ALA A 5 5.98 -28.49 17.95
N ALA A 6 4.91 -28.44 17.16
CA ALA A 6 4.91 -27.61 15.96
C ALA A 6 5.16 -26.17 16.40
N GLY A 7 6.14 -25.52 15.77
CA GLY A 7 6.50 -24.13 16.02
C GLY A 7 7.29 -23.56 14.84
N GLN A 8 6.64 -23.61 13.67
CA GLN A 8 6.84 -22.72 12.53
C GLN A 8 8.27 -22.30 12.17
N GLU A 9 8.82 -23.01 11.18
CA GLU A 9 9.53 -22.38 10.08
C GLU A 9 8.61 -21.31 9.45
N GLY A 10 9.07 -20.08 9.25
CA GLY A 10 8.27 -19.07 8.58
C GLY A 10 8.79 -17.64 8.71
N ASP A 11 9.57 -17.26 7.70
CA ASP A 11 9.77 -15.88 7.26
C ASP A 11 10.46 -14.94 8.25
N GLU A 12 11.81 -14.96 8.22
CA GLU A 12 12.53 -13.69 8.27
C GLU A 12 11.94 -12.85 7.13
N PRO A 13 11.17 -11.78 7.42
CA PRO A 13 10.52 -11.05 6.36
C PRO A 13 11.63 -10.59 5.42
N PRO A 14 11.44 -10.69 4.09
CA PRO A 14 12.34 -10.04 3.18
C PRO A 14 12.44 -8.58 3.63
N LYS A 15 13.55 -7.95 3.30
CA LYS A 15 13.89 -6.56 3.59
C LYS A 15 12.96 -5.60 2.82
N GLU A 16 11.67 -5.85 2.88
CA GLU A 16 10.57 -5.01 2.46
C GLU A 16 10.45 -3.93 3.52
N GLU A 17 10.44 -2.69 3.09
CA GLU A 17 10.31 -1.59 4.02
C GLU A 17 8.95 -1.68 4.73
N PRO A 18 8.86 -1.33 6.03
CA PRO A 18 7.63 -1.50 6.82
C PRO A 18 6.42 -0.78 6.21
N TRP A 19 6.69 0.25 5.40
CA TRP A 19 5.68 0.99 4.68
C TRP A 19 5.10 0.20 3.49
N GLU A 20 5.86 -0.66 2.81
CA GLU A 20 5.39 -1.42 1.63
C GLU A 20 4.22 -2.34 2.00
N THR A 21 4.39 -3.15 3.04
CA THR A 21 3.33 -4.06 3.53
C THR A 21 2.11 -3.27 4.00
N THR A 22 2.32 -2.11 4.62
CA THR A 22 1.23 -1.23 5.05
C THR A 22 0.43 -0.71 3.86
N LEU A 23 1.10 -0.30 2.78
CA LEU A 23 0.42 0.16 1.55
C LEU A 23 -0.26 -0.99 0.79
N LYS A 24 0.34 -2.18 0.77
CA LYS A 24 -0.23 -3.38 0.13
C LYS A 24 -1.48 -3.88 0.85
N THR A 25 -1.48 -3.86 2.19
CA THR A 25 -2.62 -4.29 3.03
C THR A 25 -3.71 -3.23 3.12
N THR A 26 -3.35 -1.95 2.93
CA THR A 26 -4.32 -0.86 2.89
C THR A 26 -5.10 -0.86 1.59
N THR A 27 -6.34 -1.31 1.63
CA THR A 27 -7.28 -1.19 0.50
C THR A 27 -8.07 0.11 0.55
N ILE A 28 -8.26 0.71 -0.61
CA ILE A 28 -9.05 1.92 -0.81
C ILE A 28 -10.30 1.54 -1.60
N ASP A 29 -11.44 1.96 -1.08
CA ASP A 29 -12.70 1.94 -1.82
C ASP A 29 -12.82 3.27 -2.56
N ILE A 30 -12.91 3.18 -3.88
CA ILE A 30 -12.98 4.36 -4.73
C ILE A 30 -14.43 4.59 -5.10
N GLU A 31 -14.97 5.73 -4.68
CA GLU A 31 -16.39 6.04 -4.87
C GLU A 31 -16.68 6.62 -6.28
N ALA A 32 -15.64 7.11 -6.97
CA ALA A 32 -15.72 7.74 -8.30
C ALA A 32 -14.47 7.47 -9.15
N GLY A 33 -14.62 7.38 -10.48
CA GLY A 33 -13.52 7.09 -11.43
C GLY A 33 -13.54 5.66 -11.97
N GLU A 34 -12.44 5.23 -12.60
CA GLU A 34 -12.33 3.91 -13.24
C GLU A 34 -12.32 2.76 -12.22
N PHE A 35 -11.79 3.01 -11.02
CA PHE A 35 -11.74 2.03 -9.93
C PHE A 35 -13.04 1.95 -9.11
N ARG A 36 -14.12 2.59 -9.57
CA ARG A 36 -15.38 2.63 -8.83
C ARG A 36 -15.91 1.23 -8.56
N GLY A 37 -16.23 0.95 -7.29
CA GLY A 37 -16.72 -0.36 -6.85
C GLY A 37 -15.66 -1.47 -6.80
N HIS A 38 -14.39 -1.14 -7.00
CA HIS A 38 -13.27 -2.06 -6.85
C HIS A 38 -12.46 -1.67 -5.60
N ARG A 39 -12.16 -2.66 -4.76
CA ARG A 39 -11.20 -2.49 -3.67
C ARG A 39 -9.81 -2.75 -4.19
N VAL A 40 -9.06 -1.68 -4.39
CA VAL A 40 -7.68 -1.74 -4.88
C VAL A 40 -6.74 -1.36 -3.73
N SER A 41 -5.60 -2.03 -3.64
CA SER A 41 -4.60 -1.66 -2.62
C SER A 41 -3.97 -0.32 -2.97
N LEU A 42 -3.63 0.46 -1.94
CA LEU A 42 -2.97 1.74 -2.12
C LEU A 42 -1.64 1.58 -2.87
N TRP A 43 -0.93 0.47 -2.63
CA TRP A 43 0.25 0.10 -3.42
C TRP A 43 -0.03 -0.04 -4.93
N ASP A 44 -1.11 -0.75 -5.30
CA ASP A 44 -1.45 -0.98 -6.70
C ASP A 44 -1.88 0.33 -7.38
N LEU A 45 -2.58 1.20 -6.64
CA LEU A 45 -2.89 2.55 -7.10
C LEU A 45 -1.65 3.43 -7.23
N LEU A 46 -0.66 3.34 -6.34
CA LEU A 46 0.63 4.02 -6.49
C LEU A 46 1.41 3.54 -7.72
N HIS A 47 1.25 2.28 -8.10
CA HIS A 47 1.84 1.67 -9.29
C HIS A 47 0.96 1.75 -10.54
N CYS A 48 -0.20 2.39 -10.45
CA CYS A 48 -1.10 2.51 -11.59
C CYS A 48 -0.61 3.57 -12.58
N ARG A 49 -1.10 3.51 -13.82
CA ARG A 49 -0.73 4.50 -14.86
C ARG A 49 -1.14 5.94 -14.56
N TYR A 50 -2.05 6.17 -13.61
CA TYR A 50 -2.47 7.52 -13.24
C TYR A 50 -1.41 8.24 -12.38
N ILE A 51 -0.57 7.48 -11.67
CA ILE A 51 0.47 8.04 -10.82
C ILE A 51 1.81 7.87 -11.52
N PRO A 52 2.43 8.96 -11.99
CA PRO A 52 3.75 8.88 -12.60
C PRO A 52 4.77 8.45 -11.55
N GLU A 53 5.85 7.82 -12.01
CA GLU A 53 6.90 7.29 -11.14
C GLU A 53 7.51 8.35 -10.22
N GLU A 54 7.63 9.60 -10.68
CA GLU A 54 8.13 10.73 -9.89
C GLU A 54 7.23 11.01 -8.67
N ASN A 55 5.91 11.18 -8.88
CA ASN A 55 4.95 11.36 -7.79
C ASN A 55 4.92 10.15 -6.85
N ARG A 56 4.99 8.92 -7.40
CA ARG A 56 5.06 7.71 -6.59
C ARG A 56 6.27 7.76 -5.67
N LYS A 57 7.45 8.03 -6.24
CA LYS A 57 8.70 8.04 -5.49
C LYS A 57 8.66 9.12 -4.39
N GLU A 58 8.20 10.32 -4.72
CA GLU A 58 8.05 11.41 -3.74
C GLU A 58 7.07 11.04 -2.61
N LEU A 59 5.90 10.46 -2.94
CA LEU A 59 4.94 9.99 -1.92
C LEU A 59 5.54 8.94 -0.99
N LEU A 60 6.32 8.00 -1.54
CA LEU A 60 6.97 6.94 -0.78
C LEU A 60 8.11 7.47 0.11
N GLU A 61 8.92 8.41 -0.42
CA GLU A 61 9.98 9.06 0.35
C GLU A 61 9.40 9.87 1.52
N LEU A 62 8.35 10.66 1.27
CA LEU A 62 7.64 11.42 2.31
C LEU A 62 6.96 10.52 3.34
N TYR A 63 6.36 9.40 2.91
CA TYR A 63 5.73 8.44 3.82
C TYR A 63 6.76 7.70 4.68
N GLY A 64 7.88 7.27 4.08
CA GLY A 64 9.01 6.65 4.78
C GLY A 64 9.72 7.61 5.73
N ALA A 65 9.77 8.91 5.39
CA ALA A 65 10.28 9.97 6.25
C ALA A 65 9.31 10.35 7.39
N GLY A 66 8.06 9.89 7.33
CA GLY A 66 7.00 10.25 8.29
C GLY A 66 6.43 11.66 8.09
N GLU A 67 6.73 12.32 6.97
CA GLU A 67 6.11 13.60 6.59
C GLU A 67 4.67 13.42 6.12
N LEU A 68 4.40 12.30 5.43
CA LEU A 68 3.05 11.89 5.06
C LEU A 68 2.54 10.79 5.97
N THR A 69 1.23 10.83 6.21
CA THR A 69 0.50 9.74 6.86
C THR A 69 -0.23 8.90 5.84
N LEU A 70 -0.55 7.65 6.20
CA LEU A 70 -1.27 6.71 5.34
C LEU A 70 -2.57 7.31 4.77
N GLU A 71 -3.30 8.07 5.57
CA GLU A 71 -4.54 8.75 5.15
C GLU A 71 -4.30 9.86 4.12
N GLN A 72 -3.18 10.58 4.23
CA GLN A 72 -2.82 11.60 3.23
C GLN A 72 -2.44 10.96 1.90
N VAL A 73 -1.60 9.91 1.94
CA VAL A 73 -1.26 9.15 0.72
C VAL A 73 -2.53 8.59 0.09
N LYS A 74 -3.42 7.99 0.89
CA LYS A 74 -4.74 7.51 0.45
C LYS A 74 -5.59 8.60 -0.21
N THR A 75 -5.64 9.79 0.37
CA THR A 75 -6.39 10.94 -0.17
C THR A 75 -5.80 11.42 -1.49
N VAL A 76 -4.48 11.59 -1.58
CA VAL A 76 -3.79 12.03 -2.80
C VAL A 76 -4.01 11.03 -3.91
N VAL A 77 -3.74 9.74 -3.64
CA VAL A 77 -3.90 8.67 -4.60
C VAL A 77 -5.35 8.55 -5.07
N SER A 78 -6.31 8.51 -4.14
CA SER A 78 -7.75 8.46 -4.46
C SER A 78 -8.16 9.66 -5.31
N THR A 79 -7.66 10.86 -5.01
CA THR A 79 -7.93 12.08 -5.78
C THR A 79 -7.37 12.00 -7.20
N ILE A 80 -6.19 11.40 -7.40
CA ILE A 80 -5.56 11.27 -8.72
C ILE A 80 -6.35 10.30 -9.61
N VAL A 81 -6.77 9.17 -9.04
CA VAL A 81 -7.46 8.09 -9.78
C VAL A 81 -8.98 8.28 -9.90
N SER A 82 -9.58 9.15 -9.08
CA SER A 82 -11.00 9.52 -9.17
C SER A 82 -11.26 10.73 -10.06
N ARG A 83 -10.20 11.37 -10.56
CA ARG A 83 -10.25 12.53 -11.45
C ARG A 83 -10.50 12.12 -12.90
#